data_AF-A0A942PZE1-F1
#
_entry.id   AF-A0A942PZE1-F1
#
_cell.length_a   1.000
_cell.length_b   1.000
_cell.length_c   1.000
_cell.angle_alpha   90.00
_cell.angle_beta   90.00
_cell.angle_gamma   90.00
#
_symmetry.space_group_name_H-M   'P 1'
#
loop_
_entity.id
_entity.type
_entity.pdbx_description
1 polymer ?
#
loop_
_entity_poly.entity_id
_entity_poly.type
_entity_poly.pdbx_seq_one_letter_code
_entity_poly.pdbx_strand_id
1 'polypeptide(L)' 'MNHFRKTVVIRNREWVEIDFCQLQKGDNFKMFEQNGEEVLDEFGNTWMQAKSDPYYDLELECWLVDIE' A
#
# COMPACT_ATOMS: atom_id res chain seq x y z
N MET A 1 0.16 -9.44 18.64
CA MET A 1 0.36 -8.04 18.20
C MET A 1 0.18 -8.03 16.71
N ASN A 2 -0.76 -7.26 16.18
CA ASN A 2 -1.01 -7.29 14.74
C ASN A 2 0.14 -6.56 14.04
N HIS A 3 0.87 -7.33 13.25
CA HIS A 3 2.11 -6.98 12.55
C HIS A 3 1.79 -6.29 11.22
N PHE A 4 1.11 -5.14 11.25
CA PHE A 4 0.73 -4.45 10.00
C PHE A 4 1.86 -3.57 9.48
N ARG A 5 2.07 -3.63 8.15
CA ARG A 5 2.96 -2.72 7.42
C ARG A 5 2.39 -1.31 7.45
N LYS A 6 3.27 -0.31 7.38
CA LYS A 6 2.87 1.09 7.25
C LYS A 6 2.59 1.40 5.79
N THR A 7 1.51 2.14 5.52
CA THR A 7 1.16 2.62 4.17
C THR A 7 1.12 4.14 4.17
N VAL A 8 1.72 4.77 3.16
CA VAL A 8 1.60 6.21 2.93
C VAL A 8 1.14 6.48 1.50
N VAL A 9 0.32 7.51 1.31
CA VAL A 9 -0.24 7.88 0.02
C VAL A 9 -0.04 9.37 -0.26
N ILE A 10 0.07 9.76 -1.53
CA ILE A 10 0.10 11.18 -1.90
C ILE A 10 -1.29 11.80 -1.80
N ARG A 11 -1.44 12.79 -0.91
CA ARG A 11 -2.63 13.65 -0.79
C ARG A 11 -2.19 15.10 -0.71
N ASN A 12 -2.82 15.98 -1.49
CA ASN A 12 -2.48 17.41 -1.50
C ASN A 12 -0.96 17.70 -1.69
N ARG A 13 -0.25 16.85 -2.46
CA ARG A 13 1.20 16.88 -2.70
C ARG A 13 2.09 16.51 -1.51
N GLU A 14 1.52 15.90 -0.47
CA GLU A 14 2.24 15.41 0.70
C GLU A 14 2.01 13.90 0.88
N TRP A 15 2.98 13.23 1.49
CA TRP A 15 2.85 11.82 1.89
C TRP A 15 2.16 11.74 3.23
N VAL A 16 0.97 11.14 3.27
CA VAL A 16 0.19 10.96 4.49
C VAL A 16 0.05 9.48 4.80
N GLU A 17 0.19 9.13 6.07
CA GLU A 17 -0.03 7.76 6.53
C GLU A 17 -1.52 7.44 6.54
N ILE A 18 -1.86 6.26 6.04
CA ILE A 18 -3.23 5.74 5.95
C ILE A 18 -3.25 4.26 6.28
N ASP A 19 -4.43 3.73 6.60
CA ASP A 19 -4.64 2.29 6.57
C ASP A 19 -4.64 1.80 5.12
N PHE A 20 -4.05 0.64 4.86
CA PHE A 20 -3.96 0.10 3.49
C PHE A 20 -5.33 -0.03 2.80
N CYS A 21 -6.37 -0.40 3.55
CA CYS A 21 -7.74 -0.51 3.05
C CYS A 21 -8.39 0.83 2.67
N GLN A 22 -7.75 1.96 2.96
CA GLN A 22 -8.21 3.30 2.58
C GLN A 22 -7.60 3.80 1.25
N LEU A 23 -6.71 3.03 0.63
CA LEU A 23 -6.25 3.32 -0.72
C LEU A 23 -7.44 3.41 -1.68
N GLN A 24 -7.24 4.15 -2.76
CA GLN A 24 -8.20 4.31 -3.84
C GLN A 24 -7.49 4.06 -5.17
N LYS A 25 -8.25 3.59 -6.14
CA LYS A 25 -7.75 3.50 -7.52
C LYS A 25 -7.15 4.82 -7.99
N GLY A 26 -5.93 4.76 -8.53
CA GLY A 26 -5.14 5.89 -9.03
C GLY A 26 -4.16 6.47 -8.01
N ASP A 27 -4.24 6.06 -6.75
CA ASP A 27 -3.33 6.51 -5.70
C ASP A 27 -1.89 6.12 -5.97
N ASN A 28 -0.98 7.07 -5.76
CA ASN A 28 0.44 6.78 -5.63
C ASN A 28 0.77 6.56 -4.17
N PHE A 29 1.25 5.37 -3.83
CA PHE A 29 1.50 4.95 -2.45
C PHE A 29 2.89 4.33 -2.27
N LYS A 30 3.33 4.26 -1.01
CA LYS A 30 4.48 3.49 -0.58
C LYS A 30 4.09 2.63 0.61
N MET A 31 4.80 1.53 0.79
CA MET A 31 4.66 0.67 1.96
C MET A 31 6.01 0.49 2.64
N PHE A 32 5.98 0.31 3.95
CA PHE A 32 7.15 0.06 4.77
C PHE A 32 6.93 -1.17 5.64
N GLU A 33 7.97 -2.00 5.73
CA GLU A 33 8.07 -3.06 6.72
C GLU A 33 8.19 -2.45 8.14
N GLN A 34 7.98 -3.27 9.17
CA GLN A 34 7.99 -2.80 10.56
C GLN A 34 9.36 -2.26 11.03
N ASN A 35 10.43 -2.70 10.38
CA ASN A 35 11.78 -2.19 10.62
C ASN A 35 12.04 -0.84 9.92
N GLY A 36 11.06 -0.33 9.15
CA GLY A 36 11.15 0.92 8.40
C GLY A 36 11.74 0.77 6.99
N GLU A 37 12.04 -0.45 6.53
CA GLU A 37 12.50 -0.69 5.16
C GLU A 37 11.34 -0.52 4.17
N GLU A 38 11.61 0.08 3.01
CA GLU A 38 10.61 0.22 1.94
C GLU A 38 10.28 -1.15 1.34
N VAL A 39 9.00 -1.42 1.13
CA VAL A 39 8.54 -2.56 0.35
C VAL A 39 8.77 -2.25 -1.13
N LEU A 40 9.30 -3.23 -1.85
CA LEU A 40 9.59 -3.13 -3.28
C LEU A 40 8.56 -3.93 -4.08
N ASP A 41 8.19 -3.43 -5.26
CA ASP A 41 7.48 -4.24 -6.25
C ASP A 41 8.41 -5.27 -6.93
N GLU A 42 7.88 -6.05 -7.87
CA GLU A 42 8.66 -7.07 -8.58
C GLU A 42 9.80 -6.50 -9.46
N PHE A 43 9.77 -5.20 -9.76
CA PHE A 43 10.76 -4.48 -10.55
C PHE A 43 11.76 -3.70 -9.68
N GLY A 44 11.60 -3.70 -8.36
CA GLY A 44 12.43 -2.97 -7.42
C GLY A 44 12.02 -1.50 -7.20
N ASN A 45 10.82 -1.09 -7.60
CA ASN A 45 10.30 0.25 -7.34
C ASN A 45 9.79 0.36 -5.90
N THR A 46 10.06 1.51 -5.27
CA THR A 46 9.66 1.81 -3.88
C THR A 46 8.34 2.56 -3.77
N TRP A 47 7.74 2.92 -4.89
CA TRP A 47 6.45 3.58 -4.99
C TRP A 47 5.63 2.90 -6.08
N MET A 48 4.34 2.72 -5.80
CA MET A 48 3.41 1.98 -6.63
C MET A 48 2.19 2.85 -6.92
N GLN A 49 1.53 2.61 -8.05
CA GLN A 49 0.22 3.19 -8.33
C GLN A 49 -0.86 2.12 -8.19
N ALA A 50 -1.89 2.40 -7.39
CA ALA A 50 -3.04 1.53 -7.25
C ALA A 50 -3.87 1.51 -8.54
N LYS A 51 -4.05 0.33 -9.12
CA LYS A 51 -4.85 0.08 -10.33
C LYS A 51 -6.32 -0.25 -10.02
N SER A 52 -6.59 -0.69 -8.79
CA SER A 52 -7.92 -0.95 -8.24
C SER A 52 -8.09 -0.31 -6.86
N ASP A 53 -9.35 -0.26 -6.39
CA ASP A 53 -9.61 -0.04 -4.96
C ASP A 53 -9.24 -1.32 -4.18
N PRO A 54 -8.79 -1.23 -2.93
CA PRO A 54 -8.47 -2.40 -2.13
C PRO A 54 -9.66 -3.35 -1.99
N TYR A 55 -9.38 -4.64 -2.07
CA TYR A 55 -10.36 -5.69 -1.84
C TYR A 55 -9.81 -6.70 -0.83
N TYR A 56 -10.69 -7.27 -0.02
CA TYR A 56 -10.30 -8.25 0.98
C TYR A 56 -10.38 -9.65 0.37
N ASP A 57 -9.25 -10.36 0.38
CA ASP A 57 -9.18 -11.75 -0.05
C ASP A 57 -9.48 -12.66 1.14
N LEU A 58 -10.53 -13.48 1.02
CA LEU A 58 -10.98 -14.36 2.09
C LEU A 58 -10.10 -15.60 2.25
N GLU A 59 -9.37 -16.03 1.21
CA GLU A 59 -8.50 -17.20 1.27
C GLU A 59 -7.15 -16.85 1.90
N LEU A 60 -6.62 -15.67 1.58
CA LEU A 60 -5.38 -15.14 2.13
C LEU A 60 -5.58 -14.34 3.43
N GLU A 61 -6.84 -14.09 3.81
CA GLU A 61 -7.26 -13.31 4.97
C GLU A 61 -6.60 -11.93 5.05
N CYS A 62 -6.39 -11.28 3.90
CA CYS A 62 -5.69 -10.00 3.83
C CYS A 62 -6.27 -9.03 2.78
N TRP A 63 -5.92 -7.75 2.91
CA TRP A 63 -6.25 -6.74 1.90
C TRP A 63 -5.24 -6.78 0.75
N LEU A 64 -5.75 -6.78 -0.46
CA LEU A 64 -4.98 -6.73 -1.69
C LEU A 64 -5.33 -5.47 -2.49
N VAL A 65 -4.42 -5.08 -3.38
CA VAL A 65 -4.64 -4.05 -4.39
C VAL A 65 -3.89 -4.48 -5.65
N ASP A 66 -4.47 -4.23 -6.81
CA ASP A 66 -3.73 -4.36 -8.06
C ASP A 66 -2.82 -3.14 -8.24
N ILE A 67 -1.61 -3.34 -8.75
CA ILE A 67 -0.66 -2.28 -9.07
C ILE A 67 -0.40 -2.24 -10.59
N GLU A 68 0.01 -1.08 -11.11
CA GLU A 68 0.45 -0.91 -12.52
C GLU A 68 1.84 -1.48 -12.80
#